data_AF-A0A6G7P5R3-F1
#
_entry.id   AF-A0A6G7P5R3-F1
#
_cell.length_a   1.000
_cell.length_b   1.000
_cell.length_c   1.000
_cell.angle_alpha   90.00
_cell.angle_beta   90.00
_cell.angle_gamma   90.00
#
_symmetry.space_group_name_H-M   'P 1'
#
loop_
_entity.id
_entity.type
_entity.pdbx_description
1 polymer ?
#
loop_
_entity_poly.entity_id
_entity_poly.type
_entity_poly.pdbx_seq_one_letter_code
_entity_poly.pdbx_strand_id
1 'polypeptide(L)'
;MPAPTPGRIVLYRLTEDDARHITQQRHHHGLNGNYVREGDRYPAVIVRNFTGNPADVCNLKVLLDGEGTHWATSRHQGKEPGTWSWPERA
;
A
#
# COMPACT_ATOMS: atom_id res chain seq x y z
N MET A 1 10.93 14.84 7.28
CA MET A 1 10.75 13.91 6.13
C MET A 1 10.03 14.67 5.03
N PRO A 2 10.19 14.32 3.73
CA PRO A 2 9.46 15.02 2.67
C PRO A 2 7.95 14.87 2.86
N ALA A 3 7.19 15.91 2.50
CA ALA A 3 5.73 15.85 2.54
C ALA A 3 5.22 14.79 1.53
N PRO A 4 4.18 14.01 1.88
CA PRO A 4 3.61 13.04 0.97
C PRO A 4 2.87 13.78 -0.16
N THR A 5 3.37 13.65 -1.38
CA THR A 5 2.78 14.25 -2.59
C THR A 5 2.35 13.16 -3.57
N PRO A 6 1.27 13.38 -4.34
CA PRO A 6 0.86 12.45 -5.38
C PRO A 6 1.98 12.12 -6.37
N GLY A 7 2.02 10.86 -6.83
CA GLY A 7 3.02 10.32 -7.75
C GLY A 7 4.31 9.82 -7.09
N ARG A 8 4.53 10.08 -5.80
CA ARG A 8 5.68 9.54 -5.06
C ARG A 8 5.45 8.07 -4.70
N ILE A 9 6.53 7.28 -4.69
CA ILE A 9 6.52 5.88 -4.28
C ILE A 9 6.92 5.76 -2.81
N VAL A 10 6.11 5.00 -2.06
CA VAL A 10 6.32 4.63 -0.64
C VAL A 10 6.28 3.12 -0.48
N LEU A 11 6.72 2.60 0.66
CA LEU A 11 6.53 1.20 1.04
C LEU A 11 5.28 1.07 1.90
N TYR A 12 4.29 0.33 1.42
CA TYR A 12 3.08 0.01 2.16
C TYR A 12 3.19 -1.38 2.77
N ARG A 13 2.74 -1.53 4.02
CA ARG A 13 2.69 -2.81 4.72
C ARG A 13 1.27 -3.34 4.76
N LEU A 14 1.04 -4.53 4.20
CA LEU A 14 -0.29 -5.14 4.15
C LEU A 14 -0.81 -5.45 5.56
N THR A 15 -2.11 -5.24 5.78
CA THR A 15 -2.86 -5.86 6.87
C THR A 15 -3.25 -7.29 6.51
N GLU A 16 -3.73 -8.06 7.50
CA GLU A 16 -4.36 -9.36 7.24
C GLU A 16 -5.57 -9.23 6.28
N ASP A 17 -6.40 -8.21 6.48
CA ASP A 17 -7.57 -7.93 5.63
C ASP A 17 -7.18 -7.61 4.19
N ASP A 18 -6.10 -6.83 3.99
CA ASP A 18 -5.56 -6.55 2.66
C ASP A 18 -5.13 -7.85 1.98
N ALA A 19 -4.37 -8.71 2.68
CA ALA A 19 -3.90 -9.98 2.15
C ALA A 19 -5.05 -10.93 1.77
N ARG A 20 -6.10 -10.99 2.60
CA ARG A 20 -7.32 -11.75 2.32
C ARG A 20 -8.04 -11.23 1.09
N HIS A 21 -8.23 -9.91 0.98
CA HIS A 21 -8.91 -9.30 -0.17
C HIS A 21 -8.13 -9.51 -1.48
N ILE A 22 -6.81 -9.33 -1.44
CA ILE A 22 -5.93 -9.59 -2.59
C ILE A 22 -6.04 -11.04 -3.06
N THR A 23 -6.00 -11.99 -2.13
CA THR A 23 -6.10 -13.42 -2.43
C THR A 23 -7.46 -13.76 -3.06
N GLN A 24 -8.55 -13.22 -2.50
CA GLN A 24 -9.89 -13.41 -3.05
C GLN A 24 -10.02 -12.82 -4.45
N GLN A 25 -9.50 -11.60 -4.67
CA GLN A 25 -9.53 -10.93 -5.97
C GLN A 25 -8.74 -11.72 -7.02
N ARG A 26 -7.56 -12.24 -6.66
CA ARG A 26 -6.76 -13.09 -7.57
C ARG A 26 -7.51 -14.35 -7.97
N HIS A 27 -8.10 -15.05 -7.01
CA HIS A 27 -8.90 -16.25 -7.29
C HIS A 27 -10.11 -15.94 -8.18
N HIS A 28 -10.82 -14.85 -7.88
CA HIS A 28 -12.01 -14.46 -8.64
C HIS A 28 -11.71 -14.11 -10.10
N HIS A 29 -10.58 -13.44 -10.35
CA HIS A 29 -10.20 -12.99 -11.70
C HIS A 29 -9.19 -13.90 -12.40
N GLY A 30 -8.76 -15.00 -11.79
CA GLY A 30 -7.73 -15.89 -12.33
C GLY A 30 -6.36 -15.22 -12.50
N LEU A 31 -6.03 -14.26 -11.64
CA LEU A 31 -4.77 -13.51 -11.72
C LEU A 31 -3.62 -14.29 -11.06
N ASN A 32 -2.46 -14.28 -11.72
CA ASN A 32 -1.23 -14.86 -11.18
C ASN A 32 -0.53 -13.89 -10.21
N GLY A 33 0.13 -14.44 -9.20
CA GLY A 33 1.00 -13.68 -8.30
C GLY A 33 1.42 -14.49 -7.07
N ASN A 34 2.49 -14.06 -6.41
CA ASN A 34 3.01 -14.71 -5.21
C ASN A 34 2.06 -14.59 -4.02
N TYR A 35 2.10 -15.58 -3.13
CA TYR A 35 1.34 -15.55 -1.87
C TYR A 35 1.62 -14.27 -1.08
N VAL A 36 0.56 -13.69 -0.50
CA VAL A 36 0.63 -12.47 0.33
C VAL A 36 0.17 -12.78 1.74
N ARG A 37 0.77 -12.10 2.71
CA ARG A 37 0.37 -12.17 4.13
C ARG A 37 0.46 -10.80 4.79
N GLU A 38 -0.11 -10.69 5.98
CA GLU A 38 0.09 -9.52 6.83
C GLU A 38 1.59 -9.23 7.00
N GLY A 39 1.93 -7.95 6.97
CA GLY A 39 3.29 -7.51 7.24
C GLY A 39 4.20 -7.48 6.02
N ASP A 40 3.82 -8.15 4.91
CA ASP A 40 4.52 -8.04 3.64
C ASP A 40 4.52 -6.58 3.17
N ARG A 41 5.64 -6.16 2.57
CA ARG A 41 5.86 -4.79 2.11
C ARG A 41 5.90 -4.72 0.61
N TYR A 42 5.15 -3.79 0.05
CA TYR A 42 5.07 -3.57 -1.40
C TYR A 42 5.27 -2.09 -1.72
N PRO A 43 5.84 -1.76 -2.90
CA PRO A 43 5.83 -0.39 -3.38
C PRO A 43 4.38 0.05 -3.63
N ALA A 44 4.07 1.28 -3.25
CA ALA A 44 2.79 1.89 -3.48
C ALA A 44 2.95 3.33 -3.95
N VAL A 45 2.15 3.74 -4.92
CA VAL A 45 2.10 5.11 -5.41
C VAL A 45 1.10 5.89 -4.55
N ILE A 46 1.52 7.05 -4.03
CA ILE A 46 0.60 8.01 -3.44
C ILE A 46 -0.29 8.56 -4.55
N VAL A 47 -1.58 8.24 -4.51
CA VAL A 47 -2.56 8.72 -5.50
C VAL A 47 -3.15 10.06 -5.08
N ARG A 48 -3.41 10.21 -3.78
CA ARG A 48 -3.99 11.44 -3.21
C ARG A 48 -3.50 11.60 -1.77
N ASN A 49 -3.12 12.83 -1.41
CA ASN A 49 -2.88 13.25 -0.05
C ASN A 49 -4.05 14.11 0.46
N PHE A 50 -4.31 14.09 1.76
CA PHE A 50 -5.35 14.90 2.40
C PHE A 50 -4.69 15.95 3.30
N THR A 51 -4.31 17.07 2.69
CA THR A 51 -3.63 18.18 3.37
C THR A 51 -4.48 18.75 4.51
N GLY A 52 -3.87 18.97 5.68
CA GLY A 52 -4.55 19.48 6.88
C GLY A 52 -5.13 18.40 7.78
N ASN A 53 -5.08 17.12 7.39
CA ASN A 53 -5.29 16.03 8.33
C ASN A 53 -4.03 15.88 9.21
N PRO A 54 -4.15 15.86 10.56
CA PRO A 54 -3.00 15.79 11.46
C PRO A 54 -2.16 14.51 11.33
N ALA A 55 -2.68 13.47 10.68
CA ALA A 55 -1.97 12.22 10.40
C ALA A 55 -1.46 12.10 8.95
N ASP A 56 -1.56 13.18 8.15
CA ASP A 56 -1.10 13.24 6.75
C ASP A 56 -1.51 12.02 5.92
N VAL A 57 -2.77 11.61 6.06
CA VAL A 57 -3.30 10.41 5.44
C VAL A 57 -3.28 10.49 3.91
N CYS A 58 -3.02 9.35 3.28
CA CYS A 58 -2.93 9.20 1.84
C CYS A 58 -3.77 8.02 1.34
N ASN A 59 -4.26 8.14 0.12
CA ASN A 59 -4.72 6.99 -0.65
C ASN A 59 -3.58 6.47 -1.50
N LEU A 60 -3.39 5.15 -1.46
CA LEU A 60 -2.30 4.46 -2.10
C LEU A 60 -2.83 3.46 -3.13
N LYS A 61 -2.12 3.36 -4.25
CA LYS A 61 -2.23 2.24 -5.18
C LYS A 61 -1.00 1.35 -4.98
N VAL A 62 -1.21 0.19 -4.36
CA VAL A 62 -0.17 -0.80 -4.05
C VAL A 62 0.08 -1.65 -5.28
N LEU A 63 1.34 -1.77 -5.68
CA LEU A 63 1.79 -2.60 -6.80
C LEU A 63 2.18 -3.97 -6.24
N LEU A 64 1.47 -5.02 -6.67
CA LEU A 64 1.70 -6.38 -6.19
C LEU A 64 2.63 -7.13 -7.13
N ASP A 65 3.23 -8.20 -6.64
CA ASP A 65 3.91 -9.15 -7.50
C ASP A 65 2.90 -9.89 -8.39
N GLY A 66 3.19 -9.94 -9.69
CA GLY A 66 2.27 -10.37 -10.74
C GLY A 66 1.40 -9.25 -11.31
N GLU A 67 0.21 -9.59 -11.76
CA GLU A 67 -0.64 -8.71 -12.58
C GLU A 67 -1.54 -7.76 -11.76
N GLY A 68 -1.45 -7.85 -10.42
CA GLY A 68 -2.40 -7.22 -9.51
C GLY A 68 -1.99 -5.85 -8.98
N THR A 69 -2.99 -5.06 -8.60
CA THR A 69 -2.81 -3.89 -7.75
C THR A 69 -3.87 -3.88 -6.65
N HIS A 70 -3.55 -3.30 -5.49
CA HIS A 70 -4.47 -3.16 -4.36
C HIS A 70 -4.69 -1.69 -4.01
N TRP A 71 -5.91 -1.35 -3.60
CA TRP A 71 -6.22 0.00 -3.10
C TRP A 71 -6.13 0.01 -1.57
N ALA A 72 -5.21 0.82 -1.03
CA ALA A 72 -5.12 1.07 0.40
C ALA A 72 -5.48 2.53 0.68
N THR A 73 -6.68 2.75 1.21
CA THR A 73 -7.26 4.09 1.41
C THR A 73 -7.03 4.60 2.83
N SER A 74 -6.91 5.93 2.95
CA SER A 74 -6.81 6.63 4.23
C SER A 74 -5.70 6.11 5.14
N ARG A 75 -4.51 5.83 4.59
CA ARG A 75 -3.37 5.28 5.32
C ARG A 75 -2.43 6.39 5.77
N HIS A 76 -2.00 6.34 7.03
CA HIS A 76 -1.03 7.27 7.60
C HIS A 76 0.38 6.70 7.56
N GLN A 77 1.38 7.56 7.77
CA GLN A 77 2.76 7.16 7.83
C GLN A 77 3.05 6.33 9.10
N GLY A 78 3.76 5.21 8.97
CA GLY A 78 4.12 4.35 10.09
C GLY A 78 4.97 3.15 9.69
N LYS A 79 5.17 2.21 10.62
CA LYS A 79 5.90 0.96 10.40
C LYS A 79 5.06 -0.29 10.61
N GLU A 80 3.84 -0.15 11.09
CA GLU A 80 2.91 -1.24 11.41
C GLU A 80 2.06 -1.65 10.20
N PRO A 81 1.42 -2.84 10.22
CA PRO A 81 0.45 -3.22 9.19
C PRO A 81 -0.60 -2.13 8.97
N GLY A 82 -0.95 -1.85 7.71
CA GLY A 82 -1.88 -0.78 7.37
C GLY A 82 -1.27 0.62 7.34
N THR A 83 0.06 0.75 7.45
CA THR A 83 0.75 2.04 7.35
C THR A 83 1.75 2.06 6.19
N TRP A 84 2.21 3.26 5.82
CA TRP A 84 3.25 3.44 4.80
C TRP A 84 4.50 4.11 5.35
N SER A 85 5.65 3.88 4.71
CA SER A 85 6.90 4.54 5.05
C SER A 85 7.67 4.96 3.79
N TRP A 86 8.50 6.00 3.92
CA TRP A 86 9.45 6.33 2.86
C TRP A 86 10.45 5.20 2.67
N PRO A 87 10.83 4.84 1.43
CA PRO A 87 11.90 3.89 1.19
C PRO A 87 13.22 4.36 1.84
N GLU A 88 13.99 3.43 2.36
CA GLU A 88 15.35 3.71 2.84
C GLU A 88 16.22 4.16 1.67
N ARG A 89 17.12 5.11 1.90
CA ARG A 89 18.12 5.50 0.90
C ARG A 89 19.20 4.41 0.88
N ALA A 90 19.52 3.92 -0.31
CA ALA A 90 20.72 3.11 -0.54
C ALA A 90 21.97 3.99 -0.53
#